data_AF-A0A841JKF0-F1
#
_entry.id   AF-A0A841JKF0-F1
#
_cell.length_a   1.000
_cell.length_b   1.000
_cell.length_c   1.000
_cell.angle_alpha   90.00
_cell.angle_beta   90.00
_cell.angle_gamma   90.00
#
_symmetry.space_group_name_H-M   'P 1'
#
loop_
_entity.id
_entity.type
_entity.pdbx_description
1 polymer ?
#
loop_
_entity_poly.entity_id
_entity_poly.type
_entity_poly.pdbx_seq_one_letter_code
_entity_poly.pdbx_strand_id
1 'polypeptide(L)'
;MFIHYLTGRKLSTPKQSRVWFTAKQIATPALKKVIRQNRNKLEMEIAGILLTIADGKEVEEVKFCVGDVQDWLNKKGFRNHDTTAIRRILQNVWNLKPAANSNSYNQYKIGLDGTIYENTQKGRYFNMSMKAIEKINDS
;
A
#
# COMPACT_ATOMS: atom_id res chain seq x y z
N MET A 1 6.25 35.69 -43.84
CA MET A 1 4.80 35.38 -43.83
C MET A 1 4.42 34.21 -42.89
N PHE A 2 5.28 33.76 -41.97
CA PHE A 2 4.98 32.64 -41.05
C PHE A 2 4.41 33.11 -39.70
N ILE A 3 4.88 34.26 -39.20
CA ILE A 3 4.45 34.84 -37.91
C ILE A 3 2.97 35.18 -37.92
N HIS A 4 2.44 35.76 -39.01
CA HIS A 4 1.01 36.07 -39.16
C HIS A 4 0.11 34.84 -39.01
N TYR A 5 0.60 33.68 -39.44
CA TYR A 5 -0.12 32.41 -39.33
C TYR A 5 -0.17 31.87 -37.89
N LEU A 6 0.81 32.24 -37.06
CA LEU A 6 0.85 31.89 -35.64
C LEU A 6 0.00 32.83 -34.79
N THR A 7 -0.09 34.11 -35.14
CA THR A 7 -0.86 35.11 -34.36
C THR A 7 -2.37 34.97 -34.48
N GLY A 8 -2.89 34.38 -35.57
CA GLY A 8 -4.33 34.19 -35.78
C GLY A 8 -4.93 32.93 -35.15
N ARG A 9 -4.12 32.04 -34.57
CA ARG A 9 -4.60 30.73 -34.12
C ARG A 9 -5.19 30.82 -32.71
N LYS A 10 -6.46 30.43 -32.57
CA LYS A 10 -7.11 30.26 -31.25
C LYS A 10 -6.40 29.14 -30.49
N LEU A 11 -5.69 29.48 -29.43
CA LEU A 11 -5.08 28.50 -28.53
C LEU A 11 -6.20 27.71 -27.84
N SER A 12 -6.28 26.41 -28.12
CA SER A 12 -7.39 25.55 -27.66
C SER A 12 -7.42 25.33 -26.14
N THR A 13 -6.34 25.67 -25.43
CA THR A 13 -6.18 25.40 -23.99
C THR A 13 -5.77 26.67 -23.24
N PRO A 14 -6.60 27.16 -22.31
CA PRO A 14 -6.24 28.30 -21.46
C PRO A 14 -5.13 27.91 -20.48
N LYS A 15 -4.17 28.82 -20.28
CA LYS A 15 -3.01 28.63 -19.39
C LYS A 15 -3.47 28.74 -17.92
N GLN A 16 -3.90 27.62 -17.34
CA GLN A 16 -4.42 27.59 -15.96
C GLN A 16 -3.33 27.45 -14.90
N SER A 17 -2.11 27.01 -15.23
CA SER A 17 -1.02 26.86 -14.25
C SER A 17 0.37 27.01 -14.89
N ARG A 18 1.40 27.11 -14.04
CA ARG A 18 2.82 27.12 -14.45
C ARG A 18 3.28 25.80 -15.09
N VAL A 19 2.51 24.73 -14.88
CA VAL A 19 2.71 23.40 -15.46
C VAL A 19 1.82 23.24 -16.69
N TRP A 20 2.31 22.54 -17.73
CA TRP A 20 1.56 22.33 -18.98
C TRP A 20 0.28 21.51 -18.82
N PHE A 21 0.15 20.73 -17.75
CA PHE A 21 -1.02 19.91 -17.49
C PHE A 21 -1.45 19.96 -16.02
N THR A 22 -2.74 20.15 -15.77
CA THR A 22 -3.32 20.00 -14.43
C THR A 22 -3.44 18.51 -14.07
N ALA A 23 -3.44 18.17 -12.77
CA ALA A 23 -3.65 16.80 -12.28
C ALA A 23 -4.87 16.10 -12.92
N LYS A 24 -5.94 16.85 -13.21
CA LYS A 24 -7.13 16.35 -13.91
C LYS A 24 -6.88 16.00 -15.38
N GLN A 25 -5.98 16.72 -16.05
CA GLN A 25 -5.63 16.49 -17.47
C GLN A 25 -4.70 15.29 -17.65
N ILE A 26 -3.82 15.00 -16.67
CA ILE A 26 -2.93 13.83 -16.69
C ILE A 26 -3.61 12.53 -16.20
N ALA A 27 -4.80 12.63 -15.59
CA ALA A 27 -5.52 11.51 -15.01
C ALA A 27 -6.20 10.65 -16.09
N THR A 28 -5.40 9.97 -16.91
CA THR A 28 -5.90 9.10 -17.97
C THR A 28 -6.51 7.81 -17.41
N PRO A 29 -7.47 7.19 -18.13
CA PRO A 29 -8.01 5.88 -17.75
C PRO A 29 -6.92 4.80 -17.63
N ALA A 30 -5.92 4.83 -18.53
CA ALA A 30 -4.78 3.91 -18.51
C ALA A 30 -3.95 4.06 -17.22
N LEU A 31 -3.64 5.29 -16.81
CA LEU A 31 -2.91 5.55 -15.56
C LEU A 31 -3.70 5.08 -14.33
N LYS A 32 -5.02 5.34 -14.29
CA LYS A 32 -5.89 4.85 -13.21
C LYS A 32 -5.89 3.33 -13.13
N LYS A 33 -5.91 2.64 -14.28
CA LYS A 33 -5.84 1.18 -14.37
C LYS A 33 -4.52 0.65 -13.80
N VAL A 34 -3.39 1.25 -14.19
CA VAL A 34 -2.06 0.88 -13.68
C VAL A 34 -1.96 1.11 -12.16
N ILE A 35 -2.44 2.26 -11.66
CA ILE A 35 -2.45 2.55 -10.22
C ILE A 35 -3.32 1.54 -9.46
N ARG A 36 -4.50 1.21 -9.98
CA ARG A 36 -5.39 0.20 -9.37
C ARG A 36 -4.75 -1.18 -9.37
N GLN A 37 -4.16 -1.61 -10.49
CA GLN A 37 -3.47 -2.90 -10.59
C GLN A 37 -2.27 -2.99 -9.64
N ASN A 38 -1.47 -1.93 -9.52
CA ASN A 38 -0.37 -1.89 -8.56
C ASN A 38 -0.85 -1.96 -7.10
N ARG A 39 -2.00 -1.34 -6.77
CA ARG A 39 -2.60 -1.43 -5.43
C ARG A 39 -3.08 -2.85 -5.13
N ASN A 40 -3.74 -3.50 -6.08
CA ASN A 40 -4.13 -4.90 -5.93
C ASN A 40 -2.90 -5.81 -5.77
N LYS A 41 -1.82 -5.55 -6.51
CA LYS A 41 -0.57 -6.30 -6.32
C LYS A 41 0.00 -6.11 -4.92
N LEU A 42 0.11 -4.87 -4.45
CA LEU A 42 0.58 -4.57 -3.09
C LEU A 42 -0.29 -5.26 -2.02
N GLU A 43 -1.60 -5.25 -2.21
CA GLU A 43 -2.55 -5.93 -1.33
C GLU A 43 -2.33 -7.43 -1.28
N MET A 44 -2.20 -8.09 -2.44
CA MET A 44 -1.92 -9.54 -2.52
C MET A 44 -0.58 -9.89 -1.88
N GLU A 45 0.46 -9.09 -2.07
CA GLU A 45 1.76 -9.33 -1.45
C GLU A 45 1.68 -9.22 0.08
N ILE A 46 0.98 -8.22 0.62
CA ILE A 46 0.79 -8.09 2.08
C ILE A 46 0.00 -9.29 2.61
N ALA A 47 -1.06 -9.71 1.92
CA ALA A 47 -1.84 -10.88 2.30
C ALA A 47 -0.98 -12.17 2.29
N GLY A 48 -0.17 -12.38 1.25
CA GLY A 48 0.72 -13.53 1.15
C GLY A 48 1.79 -13.58 2.25
N ILE A 49 2.36 -12.42 2.61
CA ILE A 49 3.30 -12.32 3.75
C ILE A 49 2.60 -12.67 5.06
N LEU A 50 1.40 -12.14 5.29
CA LEU A 50 0.63 -12.42 6.50
C LEU A 50 0.27 -13.92 6.61
N LEU A 51 -0.10 -14.57 5.49
CA LEU A 51 -0.34 -16.01 5.45
C LEU A 51 0.93 -16.80 5.77
N THR A 52 2.07 -16.41 5.20
CA THR A 52 3.36 -17.08 5.49
C THR A 52 3.72 -16.97 6.98
N ILE A 53 3.44 -15.83 7.60
CA ILE A 53 3.68 -15.62 9.03
C ILE A 53 2.70 -16.44 9.88
N ALA A 54 1.42 -16.46 9.50
CA ALA A 54 0.39 -17.22 10.20
C ALA A 54 0.67 -18.73 10.15
N ASP A 55 1.07 -19.25 8.99
CA ASP A 55 1.43 -20.65 8.77
C ASP A 55 2.70 -21.03 9.55
N GLY A 56 3.77 -20.23 9.46
CA GLY A 56 5.02 -20.51 10.15
C GLY A 56 4.98 -20.40 11.68
N LYS A 57 3.91 -19.84 12.25
CA LYS A 57 3.71 -19.71 13.71
C LYS A 57 2.43 -20.38 14.22
N GLU A 58 1.64 -20.98 13.34
CA GLU A 58 0.34 -21.59 13.64
C GLU A 58 -0.58 -20.68 14.47
N VAL A 59 -0.63 -19.37 14.14
CA VAL A 59 -1.39 -18.37 14.90
C VAL A 59 -2.67 -17.99 14.17
N GLU A 60 -3.81 -18.07 14.87
CA GLU A 60 -5.12 -17.70 14.32
C GLU A 60 -5.30 -16.19 14.09
N GLU A 61 -4.57 -15.36 14.84
CA GLU A 61 -4.61 -13.89 14.77
C GLU A 61 -3.21 -13.27 14.73
N VAL A 62 -2.93 -12.48 13.70
CA VAL A 62 -1.68 -11.74 13.56
C VAL A 62 -1.89 -10.29 14.01
N LYS A 63 -1.02 -9.81 14.90
CA LYS A 63 -0.98 -8.41 15.33
C LYS A 63 0.22 -7.72 14.69
N PHE A 64 0.01 -6.58 14.05
CA PHE A 64 1.08 -5.87 13.34
C PHE A 64 0.83 -4.37 13.23
N CYS A 65 1.89 -3.59 12.98
CA CYS A 65 1.85 -2.17 12.71
C CYS A 65 2.19 -1.85 11.25
N VAL A 66 1.87 -0.63 10.79
CA VAL A 66 2.25 -0.15 9.43
C VAL A 66 3.75 -0.25 9.19
N GLY A 67 4.56 0.01 10.22
CA GLY A 67 6.02 -0.09 10.13
C GLY A 67 6.52 -1.53 9.93
N ASP A 68 5.80 -2.52 10.46
CA ASP A 68 6.16 -3.93 10.32
C ASP A 68 5.90 -4.40 8.90
N VAL A 69 4.73 -4.04 8.36
CA VAL A 69 4.38 -4.29 6.96
C VAL A 69 5.40 -3.66 6.02
N GLN A 70 5.86 -2.45 6.33
CA GLN A 70 6.91 -1.79 5.56
C GLN A 70 8.23 -2.56 5.62
N ASP A 71 8.65 -3.07 6.78
CA ASP A 71 9.85 -3.91 6.92
C ASP A 71 9.73 -5.19 6.08
N TRP A 72 8.59 -5.87 6.14
CA TRP A 72 8.35 -7.10 5.38
C TRP A 72 8.38 -6.87 3.87
N LEU A 73 7.74 -5.79 3.39
CA LEU A 73 7.76 -5.40 1.97
C LEU A 73 9.17 -5.07 1.50
N ASN A 74 9.94 -4.32 2.30
CA ASN A 74 11.33 -4.00 2.00
C ASN A 74 12.19 -5.28 1.88
N LYS A 75 11.99 -6.26 2.76
CA LYS A 75 12.70 -7.55 2.71
C LYS A 75 12.36 -8.40 1.49
N LYS A 76 11.12 -8.35 1.03
CA LYS A 76 10.70 -9.01 -0.23
C LYS A 76 11.18 -8.28 -1.50
N GLY A 77 11.90 -7.17 -1.36
CA GLY A 77 12.46 -6.42 -2.50
C GLY A 77 11.55 -5.32 -3.03
N PHE A 78 10.39 -5.08 -2.39
CA PHE A 78 9.51 -3.96 -2.72
C PHE A 78 10.02 -2.68 -2.05
N ARG A 79 11.08 -2.11 -2.62
CA ARG A 79 11.65 -0.84 -2.14
C ARG A 79 10.68 0.31 -2.41
N ASN A 80 10.48 1.17 -1.41
CA ASN A 80 9.83 2.49 -1.51
C ASN A 80 8.29 2.53 -1.65
N HIS A 81 7.54 1.65 -0.99
CA HIS A 81 6.10 1.89 -0.87
C HIS A 81 5.81 2.98 0.17
N ASP A 82 5.05 3.99 -0.25
CA ASP A 82 4.54 5.04 0.63
C ASP A 82 3.78 4.43 1.80
N THR A 83 4.15 4.81 3.03
CA THR A 83 3.41 4.44 4.25
C THR A 83 1.93 4.84 4.16
N THR A 84 1.62 5.88 3.40
CA THR A 84 0.27 6.31 3.04
C THR A 84 -0.50 5.25 2.24
N ALA A 85 0.15 4.55 1.30
CA ALA A 85 -0.48 3.50 0.51
C ALA A 85 -0.80 2.27 1.37
N ILE A 86 0.15 1.85 2.22
CA ILE A 86 -0.05 0.75 3.17
C ILE A 86 -1.21 1.08 4.12
N ARG A 87 -1.18 2.27 4.72
CA ARG A 87 -2.26 2.73 5.62
C ARG A 87 -3.61 2.77 4.90
N ARG A 88 -3.64 3.19 3.64
CA ARG A 88 -4.85 3.21 2.83
C ARG A 88 -5.40 1.80 2.59
N ILE A 89 -4.56 0.81 2.32
CA ILE A 89 -5.01 -0.59 2.15
C ILE A 89 -5.60 -1.10 3.46
N LEU A 90 -4.83 -1.01 4.56
CA LEU A 90 -5.27 -1.51 5.87
C LEU A 90 -6.59 -0.86 6.32
N GLN A 91 -6.74 0.46 6.15
CA GLN A 91 -7.90 1.19 6.67
C GLN A 91 -9.07 1.31 5.69
N ASN A 92 -8.83 1.48 4.38
CA ASN A 92 -9.91 1.67 3.41
C ASN A 92 -10.31 0.38 2.70
N VAL A 93 -9.37 -0.53 2.45
CA VAL A 93 -9.67 -1.78 1.73
C VAL A 93 -10.04 -2.86 2.73
N TRP A 94 -9.23 -3.06 3.76
CA TRP A 94 -9.47 -4.09 4.78
C TRP A 94 -10.30 -3.59 5.97
N ASN A 95 -10.63 -2.29 6.00
CA ASN A 95 -11.44 -1.65 7.03
C ASN A 95 -10.96 -1.92 8.47
N LEU A 96 -9.65 -2.12 8.66
CA LEU A 96 -9.05 -2.40 9.95
C LEU A 96 -8.96 -1.13 10.78
N LYS A 97 -9.45 -1.21 12.03
CA LYS A 97 -9.33 -0.12 13.00
C LYS A 97 -8.09 -0.36 13.86
N PRO A 98 -7.18 0.63 13.97
CA PRO A 98 -6.05 0.50 14.89
C PRO A 98 -6.57 0.45 16.33
N ALA A 99 -5.88 -0.31 17.19
CA ALA A 99 -6.18 -0.34 18.62
C ALA A 99 -6.14 1.08 19.22
N ALA A 100 -7.14 1.42 20.03
CA ALA A 100 -7.25 2.73 20.67
C ALA A 100 -6.12 3.00 21.68
N ASN A 101 -5.67 1.94 22.35
CA ASN A 101 -4.65 1.99 23.40
C ASN A 101 -3.30 1.47 22.87
N SER A 102 -2.21 2.08 23.33
CA SER A 102 -0.85 1.60 23.06
C SER A 102 -0.57 0.35 23.91
N ASN A 103 -1.07 -0.79 23.47
CA ASN A 103 -0.86 -2.08 24.12
C ASN A 103 0.39 -2.78 23.56
N SER A 104 0.95 -3.72 24.33
CA SER A 104 2.00 -4.61 23.85
C SER A 104 1.45 -5.57 22.81
N TYR A 105 2.19 -5.79 21.74
CA TYR A 105 1.89 -6.77 20.69
C TYR A 105 3.14 -7.55 20.30
N ASN A 106 2.92 -8.76 19.79
CA ASN A 106 3.97 -9.61 19.25
C ASN A 106 4.22 -9.17 17.81
N GLN A 107 5.34 -8.49 17.59
CA GLN A 107 5.85 -8.12 16.28
C GLN A 107 6.52 -9.33 15.64
N TYR A 108 6.14 -9.66 14.42
CA TYR A 108 6.81 -10.69 13.63
C TYR A 108 7.86 -10.05 12.73
N LYS A 109 9.08 -10.62 12.70
CA LYS A 109 10.16 -10.20 11.82
C LYS A 109 10.66 -11.39 11.03
N ILE A 110 10.70 -11.26 9.72
CA ILE A 110 11.27 -12.28 8.83
C ILE A 110 12.79 -12.06 8.76
N GLY A 111 13.59 -13.04 9.17
CA GLY A 111 15.04 -13.02 9.02
C GLY A 111 15.49 -13.21 7.57
N LEU A 112 16.79 -12.99 7.31
CA LEU A 112 17.36 -13.24 5.98
C LEU A 112 17.31 -14.74 5.60
N ASP A 113 17.40 -15.60 6.62
CA ASP A 113 17.36 -17.06 6.50
C ASP A 113 15.93 -17.63 6.38
N GLY A 114 14.90 -16.76 6.32
CA GLY A 114 13.50 -17.17 6.29
C GLY A 114 12.89 -17.48 7.66
N THR A 115 13.69 -17.47 8.73
CA THR A 115 13.22 -17.69 10.10
C THR A 115 12.32 -16.53 10.56
N ILE A 116 11.15 -16.86 11.13
CA ILE A 116 10.23 -15.86 11.71
C ILE A 116 10.56 -15.66 13.18
N TYR A 117 11.06 -14.47 13.50
CA TYR A 117 11.33 -14.03 14.86
C TYR A 117 10.12 -13.29 15.44
N GLU A 118 9.84 -13.53 16.71
CA GLU A 118 8.85 -12.78 17.48
C GLU A 118 9.57 -11.80 18.40
N ASN A 119 9.07 -10.58 18.46
CA ASN A 119 9.56 -9.57 19.38
C ASN A 119 8.40 -8.82 20.01
N THR A 120 8.48 -8.50 21.30
CA THR A 120 7.42 -7.76 21.98
C THR A 120 7.64 -6.26 21.81
N GLN A 121 6.74 -5.59 21.09
CA GLN A 121 6.74 -4.14 20.92
C GLN A 121 5.52 -3.51 21.58
N LYS A 122 5.61 -2.24 21.96
CA LYS A 122 4.47 -1.45 22.45
C LYS A 122 4.05 -0.44 21.40
N GLY A 123 2.76 -0.39 21.07
CA GLY A 123 2.26 0.59 20.11
C GLY A 123 0.81 0.35 19.70
N ARG A 124 0.33 1.17 18.75
CA ARG A 124 -0.97 0.96 18.12
C ARG A 124 -0.81 -0.09 17.03
N TYR A 125 -1.36 -1.26 17.26
CA TYR A 125 -1.36 -2.37 16.31
C TYR A 125 -2.74 -2.53 15.65
N PHE A 126 -2.74 -3.21 14.51
CA PHE A 126 -3.89 -3.77 13.85
C PHE A 126 -3.96 -5.26 14.20
N ASN A 127 -5.17 -5.79 14.37
CA ASN A 127 -5.40 -7.22 14.50
C ASN A 127 -6.04 -7.75 13.21
N MET A 128 -5.59 -8.91 12.77
CA MET A 128 -6.18 -9.56 11.60
C MET A 128 -6.23 -11.07 11.81
N SER A 129 -7.42 -11.64 11.60
CA SER A 129 -7.64 -13.08 11.65
C SER A 129 -7.12 -13.74 10.36
N MET A 130 -6.53 -14.93 10.47
CA MET A 130 -6.12 -15.76 9.33
C MET A 130 -7.24 -15.94 8.31
N LYS A 131 -8.47 -16.22 8.78
CA LYS A 131 -9.66 -16.39 7.93
C LYS A 131 -9.99 -15.15 7.10
N ALA A 132 -9.71 -13.96 7.64
CA ALA A 132 -9.92 -12.71 6.92
C ALA A 132 -8.87 -12.53 5.81
N ILE A 133 -7.64 -12.99 6.04
CA ILE A 133 -6.54 -12.90 5.07
C ILE A 133 -6.76 -13.89 3.92
N GLU A 134 -7.18 -15.13 4.22
CA GLU A 134 -7.50 -16.14 3.19
C GLU A 134 -8.60 -15.65 2.24
N LYS A 135 -9.66 -15.03 2.78
CA LYS A 135 -10.73 -14.44 1.96
C LYS A 135 -10.23 -13.36 1.01
N ILE A 136 -9.21 -12.60 1.40
CA ILE A 136 -8.63 -11.54 0.58
C ILE A 136 -7.73 -12.14 -0.51
N ASN A 137 -7.05 -13.25 -0.22
CA ASN A 137 -6.17 -13.92 -1.17
C ASN A 137 -6.95 -14.70 -2.27
N ASP A 138 -8.18 -15.11 -1.98
CA ASP A 138 -9.06 -15.83 -2.94
C ASP A 138 -9.86 -14.87 -3.86
N SER A 139 -9.80 -13.54 -3.63
CA SER A 139 -10.61 -12.51 -4.33
C SER A 139 -9.94 -11.81 -5.52
#